data_AF-A0A964N8A4-F1
#
_entry.id   AF-A0A964N8A4-F1
#
_cell.length_a   1.000
_cell.length_b   1.000
_cell.length_c   1.000
_cell.angle_alpha   90.00
_cell.angle_beta   90.00
_cell.angle_gamma   90.00
#
_symmetry.space_group_name_H-M   'P 1'
#
loop_
_entity.id
_entity.type
_entity.pdbx_description
1 polymer ?
#
loop_
_entity_poly.entity_id
_entity_poly.type
_entity_poly.pdbx_seq_one_letter_code
_entity_poly.pdbx_strand_id
1 'polypeptide(L)'
;MMLFGSQDSSAAPPMPSARGLGAPDIRRVILRVNGDDDIVIGSAEGRDNAVQMARNLVLHIEQASNKGEWPRIDERFIRPGAIVSIDVQRSE
;
A
#
# COMPACT_ATOMS: atom_id res chain seq x y z
N MET A 1 -68.27 8.64 -8.56
CA MET A 1 -67.71 8.32 -7.23
C MET A 1 -66.27 7.88 -7.44
N MET A 2 -65.31 8.81 -7.28
CA MET A 2 -63.88 8.51 -7.31
C MET A 2 -63.49 7.99 -5.93
N LEU A 3 -62.84 6.82 -5.83
CA LEU A 3 -62.20 6.36 -4.59
C LEU A 3 -60.70 6.38 -4.80
N PHE A 4 -60.08 7.22 -3.98
CA PHE A 4 -58.67 7.56 -3.95
C PHE A 4 -57.79 6.35 -3.61
N GLY A 5 -56.62 6.32 -4.23
CA GLY A 5 -55.52 5.43 -3.83
C GLY A 5 -55.04 5.71 -2.41
N SER A 6 -54.53 4.67 -1.76
CA SER A 6 -53.74 4.75 -0.53
C SER A 6 -52.52 3.88 -0.77
N GLN A 7 -51.43 4.51 -1.24
CA GLN A 7 -50.27 4.88 -0.41
C GLN A 7 -49.53 3.66 0.14
N ASP A 8 -48.59 3.18 -0.70
CA ASP A 8 -47.17 3.05 -0.40
C ASP A 8 -46.80 3.18 1.09
N SER A 9 -46.58 2.05 1.76
CA SER A 9 -45.89 1.99 3.06
C SER A 9 -45.45 0.56 3.38
N SER A 10 -44.45 0.10 2.66
CA SER A 10 -43.42 -0.74 3.29
C SER A 10 -42.10 -0.50 2.58
N ALA A 11 -41.68 0.76 2.55
CA ALA A 11 -40.27 1.06 2.46
C ALA A 11 -39.65 0.52 3.75
N ALA A 12 -39.10 -0.70 3.67
CA ALA A 12 -38.11 -1.15 4.62
C ALA A 12 -37.10 -0.01 4.81
N PRO A 13 -36.64 0.27 6.05
CA PRO A 13 -35.59 1.26 6.23
C PRO A 13 -34.47 0.89 5.27
N PRO A 14 -33.89 1.84 4.50
CA PRO A 14 -32.64 1.56 3.84
C PRO A 14 -31.71 1.15 4.96
N MET A 15 -31.38 -0.15 5.01
CA MET A 15 -30.28 -0.60 5.84
C MET A 15 -29.14 0.37 5.56
N PRO A 16 -28.40 0.86 6.57
CA PRO A 16 -27.16 1.54 6.28
C PRO A 16 -26.36 0.55 5.43
N SER A 17 -26.30 0.78 4.10
CA SER A 17 -25.34 0.13 3.21
C SER A 17 -24.05 0.21 3.99
N ALA A 18 -23.50 -0.93 4.42
CA ALA A 18 -22.31 -0.98 5.26
C ALA A 18 -21.31 -0.02 4.65
N ARG A 19 -21.21 1.18 5.23
CA ARG A 19 -20.69 2.34 4.55
C ARG A 19 -19.20 2.24 4.71
N GLY A 20 -18.60 1.41 3.85
CA GLY A 20 -17.19 1.04 3.85
C GLY A 20 -16.76 0.47 5.19
N LEU A 21 -16.58 -0.85 5.27
CA LEU A 21 -15.36 -1.29 5.95
C LEU A 21 -14.25 -0.54 5.22
N GLY A 22 -13.72 0.52 5.84
CA GLY A 22 -12.80 1.45 5.18
C GLY A 22 -11.79 0.62 4.41
N ALA A 23 -11.69 0.85 3.09
CA ALA A 23 -10.80 0.07 2.25
C ALA A 23 -9.46 -0.05 2.99
N PRO A 24 -8.92 -1.27 3.15
CA PRO A 24 -7.73 -1.46 3.95
C PRO A 24 -6.67 -0.47 3.44
N ASP A 25 -6.09 0.36 4.32
CA ASP A 25 -5.06 1.36 3.96
C ASP A 25 -3.76 0.63 3.64
N ILE A 26 -3.80 -0.26 2.65
CA ILE A 26 -2.65 -1.01 2.19
C ILE A 26 -1.75 0.00 1.50
N ARG A 27 -0.49 0.02 1.90
CA ARG A 27 0.53 0.86 1.29
C ARG A 27 1.67 0.01 0.78
N ARG A 28 2.12 0.28 -0.43
CA ARG A 28 3.22 -0.41 -1.08
C ARG A 28 4.50 0.37 -0.85
N VAL A 29 5.57 -0.34 -0.57
CA VAL A 29 6.92 0.21 -0.51
C VAL A 29 7.60 -0.11 -1.84
N ILE A 30 7.99 0.94 -2.56
CA ILE A 30 8.61 0.85 -3.87
C ILE A 30 10.03 1.36 -3.74
N LEU A 31 11.00 0.57 -4.18
CA LEU A 31 12.39 0.95 -4.27
C LEU A 31 12.68 1.35 -5.71
N ARG A 32 13.11 2.59 -5.90
CA ARG A 32 13.55 3.08 -7.20
C ARG A 32 15.05 2.93 -7.34
N VAL A 33 15.45 2.30 -8.44
CA VAL A 33 16.84 2.08 -8.83
C VAL A 33 17.14 2.92 -10.07
N ASN A 34 18.39 3.36 -10.19
CA ASN A 34 18.89 4.19 -11.28
C ASN A 34 18.71 3.43 -12.61
N GLY A 35 18.07 4.05 -13.60
CA GLY A 35 17.63 3.41 -14.84
C GLY A 35 16.12 3.17 -14.97
N ASP A 36 15.29 3.90 -14.21
CA ASP A 36 13.82 3.79 -14.21
C ASP A 36 13.28 2.41 -13.78
N ASP A 37 14.08 1.64 -13.05
CA ASP A 37 13.69 0.36 -12.46
C ASP A 37 12.98 0.59 -11.12
N ASP A 38 11.69 0.28 -11.06
CA ASP A 38 10.90 0.29 -9.83
C ASP A 38 10.68 -1.14 -9.32
N ILE A 39 11.15 -1.42 -8.10
CA ILE A 39 11.01 -2.73 -7.46
C ILE A 39 9.99 -2.62 -6.33
N VAL A 40 8.92 -3.40 -6.41
CA VAL A 40 7.95 -3.49 -5.33
C VAL A 40 8.51 -4.42 -4.25
N ILE A 41 8.77 -3.85 -3.06
CA ILE A 41 9.38 -4.56 -1.93
C ILE A 41 8.33 -5.34 -1.15
N GLY A 42 7.13 -4.78 -1.06
CA GLY A 42 6.03 -5.36 -0.32
C GLY A 42 4.94 -4.35 -0.05
N SER A 43 3.90 -4.83 0.63
CA SER A 43 2.77 -4.04 1.07
C SER A 43 2.56 -4.18 2.57
N ALA A 44 2.20 -3.08 3.23
CA ALA A 44 1.91 -3.03 4.65
C ALA A 44 0.57 -2.35 4.90
N GLU A 45 -0.12 -2.76 5.97
CA GLU A 45 -1.37 -2.14 6.38
C GLU A 45 -1.08 -0.87 7.19
N GLY A 46 -1.50 0.28 6.68
CA GLY A 46 -1.33 1.58 7.32
C GLY A 46 0.03 2.24 7.05
N ARG A 47 0.07 3.56 7.28
CA ARG A 47 1.26 4.40 7.08
C ARG A 47 2.44 3.96 7.93
N ASP A 48 2.24 3.80 9.23
CA ASP A 48 3.31 3.52 10.18
C ASP A 48 4.02 2.20 9.84
N ASN A 49 3.26 1.15 9.53
CA ASN A 49 3.84 -0.14 9.15
C ASN A 49 4.63 -0.05 7.84
N ALA A 50 4.12 0.68 6.84
CA ALA A 50 4.83 0.87 5.58
C ALA A 50 6.12 1.70 5.74
N VAL A 51 6.09 2.72 6.61
CA VAL A 51 7.28 3.51 6.96
C VAL A 51 8.29 2.67 7.73
N GLN A 52 7.85 1.83 8.66
CA GLN A 52 8.75 0.90 9.37
C GLN A 52 9.39 -0.10 8.41
N MET A 53 8.62 -0.64 7.45
CA MET A 53 9.14 -1.50 6.40
C MET A 53 10.20 -0.78 5.56
N ALA A 54 9.94 0.45 5.12
CA ALA A 54 10.90 1.26 4.38
C ALA A 54 12.18 1.53 5.20
N ARG A 55 12.07 1.83 6.49
CA ARG A 55 13.22 2.04 7.38
C ARG A 55 14.06 0.77 7.55
N ASN A 56 13.41 -0.38 7.76
CA ASN A 56 14.08 -1.67 7.87
C ASN A 56 14.82 -2.01 6.57
N LEU A 57 14.23 -1.67 5.42
CA LEU A 57 14.87 -1.84 4.12
C LEU A 57 16.15 -1.01 4.00
N VAL A 58 16.11 0.27 4.38
CA VAL A 58 17.29 1.14 4.42
C VAL A 58 18.40 0.52 5.26
N LEU A 59 18.07 0.08 6.48
CA LEU A 59 19.04 -0.55 7.37
C LEU A 59 19.64 -1.82 6.76
N HIS A 60 18.84 -2.64 6.07
CA HIS A 60 19.31 -3.83 5.39
C HIS A 60 20.28 -3.50 4.25
N ILE A 61 19.96 -2.48 3.45
CA ILE A 61 20.82 -1.97 2.36
C ILE A 61 22.14 -1.45 2.92
N GLU A 62 22.09 -0.63 3.97
CA GLU A 62 23.28 -0.07 4.62
C GLU A 62 24.18 -1.15 5.20
N GLN A 63 23.61 -2.18 5.83
CA GLN A 63 24.38 -3.31 6.36
C GLN A 63 25.08 -4.11 5.26
N ALA A 64 24.39 -4.37 4.14
CA ALA A 64 25.00 -5.03 2.99
C ALA A 64 26.11 -4.17 2.36
N SER A 65 25.85 -2.86 2.20
CA SER A 65 26.81 -1.89 1.68
C SER A 65 28.10 -1.84 2.52
N ASN A 66 27.97 -1.80 3.85
CA ASN A 66 29.12 -1.81 4.77
C ASN A 66 29.97 -3.09 4.71
N LYS A 67 29.37 -4.21 4.29
CA LYS A 67 30.08 -5.48 4.06
C LYS A 67 30.69 -5.57 2.66
N GLY A 68 30.42 -4.59 1.78
CA GLY A 68 30.76 -4.67 0.36
C GLY A 68 29.90 -5.68 -0.41
N GLU A 69 28.78 -6.11 0.17
CA GLU A 69 27.84 -7.05 -0.41
C GLU A 69 26.68 -6.32 -1.09
N TRP A 70 25.98 -7.01 -1.99
CA TRP A 70 24.78 -6.47 -2.61
C TRP A 70 23.55 -6.95 -1.84
N PRO A 71 22.69 -6.04 -1.35
CA PRO A 71 21.44 -6.43 -0.73
C PRO A 71 20.59 -7.20 -1.74
N ARG A 72 20.06 -8.34 -1.27
CA ARG A 72 19.08 -9.11 -2.03
C ARG A 72 17.71 -8.55 -1.71
N ILE A 73 17.11 -7.94 -2.72
CA ILE A 73 15.77 -7.37 -2.67
C ILE A 73 14.88 -8.29 -3.50
N ASP A 74 13.96 -8.98 -2.81
CA ASP A 74 13.16 -10.04 -3.43
C ASP A 74 14.06 -11.14 -4.04
N GLU A 75 14.03 -11.33 -5.37
CA GLU A 75 14.91 -12.27 -6.08
C GLU A 75 16.09 -11.59 -6.80
N ARG A 76 16.32 -10.29 -6.57
CA ARG A 76 17.32 -9.49 -7.30
C ARG A 76 18.39 -8.94 -6.36
N PHE A 77 19.66 -9.01 -6.77
CA PHE A 77 20.75 -8.33 -6.08
C PHE A 77 20.91 -6.92 -6.64
N ILE A 78 20.82 -5.92 -5.77
CA ILE A 78 20.83 -4.50 -6.19
C ILE A 78 22.09 -3.84 -5.65
N ARG A 79 22.81 -3.11 -6.50
CA ARG A 79 23.94 -2.29 -6.05
C ARG A 79 23.40 -1.15 -5.17
N PRO A 80 23.87 -0.97 -3.92
CA PRO A 80 23.37 0.09 -3.04
C PRO A 80 23.48 1.50 -3.65
N GLY A 81 24.59 1.79 -4.32
CA GLY A 81 24.81 3.07 -5.00
C GLY A 81 23.94 3.29 -6.26
N ALA A 82 23.15 2.30 -6.69
CA ALA A 82 22.16 2.46 -7.74
C ALA A 82 20.79 2.87 -7.17
N ILE A 83 20.57 2.86 -5.87
CA ILE A 83 19.28 3.19 -5.28
C ILE A 83 19.10 4.71 -5.29
N VAL A 84 17.96 5.16 -5.83
CA VAL A 84 17.62 6.59 -5.98
C VAL A 84 16.67 7.02 -4.87
N SER A 85 15.59 6.28 -4.63
CA SER A 85 14.59 6.60 -3.62
C SER A 85 13.86 5.35 -3.11
N ILE A 86 13.24 5.48 -1.94
CA ILE A 86 12.28 4.51 -1.41
C ILE A 86 10.98 5.28 -1.17
N ASP A 87 9.95 4.90 -1.92
CA ASP A 87 8.65 5.56 -1.94
C ASP A 87 7.61 4.69 -1.22
N VAL A 88 6.76 5.33 -0.42
CA VAL A 88 5.62 4.68 0.23
C VAL A 88 4.34 5.19 -0.40
N GLN A 89 3.73 4.36 -1.24
CA GLN A 89 2.52 4.72 -1.99
C GLN A 89 1.30 4.00 -1.41
N ARG A 90 0.13 4.62 -1.48
CA ARG A 90 -1.11 3.91 -1.15
C ARG A 90 -1.42 2.93 -2.27
N SER A 91 -1.76 1.69 -1.91
CA SER A 91 -2.38 0.75 -2.83
C SER A 91 -3.83 1.18 -2.97
N GLU A 92 -4.13 1.85 -4.07
CA GLU A 92 -5.50 2.04 -4.56
C GLU A 92 -6.17 0.70 -4.93
#